data_AF-A0AA87NST0-F1
#
_entry.id   AF-A0AA87NST0-F1
#
_cell.length_a   1.000
_cell.length_b   1.000
_cell.length_c   1.000
_cell.angle_alpha   90.00
_cell.angle_beta   90.00
_cell.angle_gamma   90.00
#
_symmetry.space_group_name_H-M   'P 1'
#
loop_
_entity.id
_entity.type
_entity.pdbx_description
1 polymer ?
#
loop_
_entity_poly.entity_id
_entity_poly.type
_entity_poly.pdbx_seq_one_letter_code
_entity_poly.pdbx_strand_id
1 'polypeptide(L)'
;MAMGICLDEELNVALKYMFRKKLLDAIAKNDKDLFKNCVEQIGKDWHVSRTVKKVDRQVFYEDIWRSREDILSNKYEWNKSKYNAYSYESKICFLINPLYYKVIYDSQNSEALAQYYERIDRSKWQKSVEQYYSETLHFAPQKESDIDRIFREDFKLWASGKEKIWRFIEDGKIIYKRGFTEEEAQNN
;
A
#
# COMPACT_ATOMS: atom_id res chain seq x y z
N MET A 1 -8.91 10.01 -28.42
CA MET A 1 -7.64 10.08 -27.66
C MET A 1 -7.29 8.68 -27.23
N ALA A 2 -6.04 8.25 -27.43
CA ALA A 2 -5.57 7.00 -26.87
C ALA A 2 -5.46 7.18 -25.35
N MET A 3 -6.04 6.28 -24.57
CA MET A 3 -5.91 6.29 -23.12
C MET A 3 -4.54 5.73 -22.73
N GLY A 4 -3.75 6.51 -22.02
CA GLY A 4 -2.45 6.10 -21.49
C GLY A 4 -2.60 5.13 -20.33
N ILE A 5 -1.77 4.09 -20.30
CA ILE A 5 -1.69 3.17 -19.16
C ILE A 5 -0.45 3.54 -18.34
N CYS A 6 -0.62 3.87 -17.07
CA CYS A 6 0.49 4.10 -16.14
C CYS A 6 1.13 2.76 -15.73
N LEU A 7 2.31 2.45 -16.27
CA LEU A 7 2.96 1.16 -16.02
C LEU A 7 3.44 1.01 -14.57
N ASP A 8 3.85 2.11 -13.95
CA ASP A 8 4.24 2.12 -12.53
C ASP A 8 3.06 1.79 -11.62
N GLU A 9 1.86 2.30 -11.93
CA GLU A 9 0.64 1.96 -11.19
C GLU A 9 0.32 0.48 -11.35
N GLU A 10 0.28 -0.03 -12.58
CA GLU A 10 -0.04 -1.43 -12.87
C GLU A 10 0.95 -2.38 -12.17
N LEU A 11 2.25 -2.09 -12.21
CA LEU A 11 3.26 -2.88 -11.53
C LEU A 11 3.06 -2.84 -10.00
N ASN A 12 2.80 -1.66 -9.44
CA ASN A 12 2.60 -1.50 -8.00
C ASN A 12 1.36 -2.26 -7.51
N VAL A 13 0.24 -2.15 -8.23
CA VAL A 13 -1.02 -2.84 -7.93
C VAL A 13 -0.83 -4.36 -8.05
N ALA A 14 -0.17 -4.84 -9.12
CA ALA A 14 0.12 -6.25 -9.29
C ALA A 14 0.97 -6.84 -8.15
N LEU A 15 2.01 -6.11 -7.71
CA LEU A 15 2.83 -6.51 -6.58
C LEU A 15 2.03 -6.58 -5.28
N LYS A 16 1.15 -5.59 -5.02
CA LYS A 16 0.25 -5.61 -3.86
C LYS A 16 -0.66 -6.84 -3.87
N TYR A 17 -1.27 -7.17 -5.01
CA TYR A 17 -2.08 -8.38 -5.16
C TYR A 17 -1.28 -9.66 -4.93
N MET A 18 -0.07 -9.75 -5.48
CA MET A 18 0.81 -10.90 -5.28
C MET A 18 1.13 -11.11 -3.79
N PHE A 19 1.53 -10.06 -3.08
CA PHE A 19 1.83 -10.17 -1.66
C PHE A 19 0.60 -10.46 -0.80
N ARG A 20 -0.52 -9.78 -1.06
CA ARG A 20 -1.81 -10.05 -0.41
C ARG A 20 -2.17 -11.52 -0.54
N LYS A 21 -2.14 -12.06 -1.76
CA LYS A 21 -2.45 -13.47 -2.02
C LYS A 21 -1.54 -14.40 -1.21
N LYS A 22 -0.22 -14.19 -1.25
CA LYS A 22 0.74 -15.01 -0.49
C LYS A 22 0.48 -14.96 1.03
N LEU A 23 0.18 -13.78 1.58
CA LEU A 23 -0.14 -13.63 3.00
C LEU A 23 -1.43 -14.35 3.37
N LEU A 24 -2.51 -14.15 2.61
CA LEU A 24 -3.81 -14.77 2.88
C LEU A 24 -3.78 -16.29 2.68
N ASP A 25 -3.09 -16.79 1.65
CA ASP A 25 -2.90 -18.22 1.42
C ASP A 25 -2.15 -18.87 2.59
N ALA A 26 -1.11 -18.20 3.11
CA ALA A 26 -0.35 -18.68 4.27
C ALA A 26 -1.21 -18.70 5.53
N ILE A 27 -2.02 -17.66 5.78
CA ILE A 27 -2.95 -17.61 6.91
C ILE A 27 -3.99 -18.75 6.80
N ALA A 28 -4.63 -18.90 5.63
CA ALA A 28 -5.67 -19.91 5.40
C ALA A 28 -5.15 -21.35 5.58
N LYS A 29 -3.88 -21.59 5.24
CA LYS A 29 -3.20 -22.89 5.42
C LYS A 29 -2.54 -23.06 6.80
N ASN A 30 -2.64 -22.05 7.67
CA ASN A 30 -1.92 -21.98 8.93
C ASN A 30 -0.38 -22.19 8.77
N ASP A 31 0.17 -21.75 7.63
CA ASP A 31 1.58 -21.89 7.28
C ASP A 31 2.37 -20.67 7.77
N LYS A 32 2.82 -20.76 9.03
CA LYS A 32 3.58 -19.71 9.70
C LYS A 32 4.88 -19.36 8.96
N ASP A 33 5.59 -20.34 8.43
CA ASP A 33 6.89 -20.11 7.81
C ASP A 33 6.74 -19.40 6.46
N LEU A 34 5.76 -19.80 5.64
CA LEU A 34 5.43 -19.08 4.42
C LEU A 34 5.01 -17.64 4.70
N PHE A 35 4.20 -17.42 5.75
CA PHE A 35 3.80 -16.08 6.15
C PHE A 35 5.01 -15.23 6.53
N LYS A 36 5.87 -15.71 7.42
CA LYS A 36 7.07 -14.99 7.87
C LYS A 36 8.01 -14.66 6.71
N ASN A 37 8.23 -15.62 5.81
CA ASN A 37 9.05 -15.42 4.61
C ASN A 37 8.44 -14.34 3.69
N CYS A 38 7.11 -14.33 3.55
CA CYS A 38 6.41 -13.30 2.78
C CYS A 38 6.57 -11.91 3.42
N VAL A 39 6.38 -11.80 4.75
CA VAL A 39 6.62 -10.55 5.49
C VAL A 39 8.05 -10.07 5.28
N GLU A 40 9.05 -10.93 5.47
CA GLU A 40 10.46 -10.59 5.24
C GLU A 40 10.71 -10.06 3.82
N GLN A 41 10.14 -10.73 2.80
CA GLN A 41 10.27 -10.34 1.40
C GLN A 41 9.68 -8.94 1.16
N ILE A 42 8.49 -8.65 1.68
CA ILE A 42 7.88 -7.32 1.63
C ILE A 42 8.82 -6.28 2.25
N GLY A 43 9.43 -6.60 3.39
CA GLY A 43 10.39 -5.71 4.04
C GLY A 43 11.65 -5.41 3.22
N LYS A 44 12.12 -6.37 2.42
CA LYS A 44 13.25 -6.18 1.52
C LYS A 44 12.85 -5.35 0.31
N ASP A 45 11.78 -5.74 -0.37
CA ASP A 45 11.35 -5.16 -1.64
C ASP A 45 10.83 -3.73 -1.46
N TRP A 46 10.18 -3.43 -0.33
CA TRP A 46 9.70 -2.09 -0.01
C TRP A 46 10.65 -1.32 0.90
N HIS A 47 11.88 -1.83 1.09
CA HIS A 47 12.97 -1.20 1.85
C HIS A 47 12.62 -0.77 3.29
N VAL A 48 11.66 -1.45 3.93
CA VAL A 48 11.24 -1.18 5.31
C VAL A 48 11.84 -2.14 6.33
N SER A 49 12.54 -3.20 5.91
CA SER A 49 13.23 -4.12 6.85
C SER A 49 14.29 -3.42 7.72
N ARG A 50 14.78 -2.25 7.30
CA ARG A 50 15.71 -1.40 8.06
C ARG A 50 15.09 -0.77 9.31
N THR A 51 13.75 -0.70 9.40
CA THR A 51 13.06 -0.10 10.55
C THR A 51 13.02 -1.04 11.76
N VAL A 52 13.30 -2.32 11.56
CA VAL A 52 13.43 -3.33 12.62
C VAL A 52 14.89 -3.74 12.73
N LYS A 53 15.46 -3.67 13.95
CA LYS A 53 16.83 -4.12 14.22
C LYS A 53 17.02 -5.57 13.77
N LYS A 54 18.16 -5.89 13.17
CA LYS A 54 18.43 -7.24 12.61
C LYS A 54 18.15 -8.37 13.60
N VAL A 55 18.55 -8.18 14.87
CA VAL A 55 18.36 -9.16 15.95
C VAL A 55 16.89 -9.40 16.31
N ASP A 56 16.02 -8.41 16.09
CA ASP A 56 14.60 -8.45 16.48
C ASP A 56 13.70 -8.93 15.34
N ARG A 57 14.21 -9.07 14.11
CA ARG A 57 13.40 -9.35 12.91
C ARG A 57 12.59 -10.63 13.00
N GLN A 58 13.21 -11.71 13.49
CA GLN A 58 12.51 -12.99 13.62
C GLN A 58 11.35 -12.89 14.61
N VAL A 59 11.57 -12.22 15.76
CA VAL A 59 10.53 -11.99 16.77
C VAL A 59 9.43 -11.08 16.21
N PHE A 60 9.80 -10.04 15.46
CA PHE A 60 8.85 -9.18 14.76
C PHE A 60 7.93 -9.99 13.83
N TYR A 61 8.48 -10.85 12.97
CA TYR A 61 7.66 -11.68 12.08
C TYR A 61 6.72 -12.62 12.84
N GLU A 62 7.17 -13.17 13.97
CA GLU A 62 6.34 -14.01 14.84
C GLU A 62 5.21 -13.24 15.52
N ASP A 63 5.48 -12.03 16.00
CA ASP A 63 4.47 -11.19 16.63
C ASP A 63 3.40 -10.78 15.60
N ILE A 64 3.80 -10.41 14.38
CA ILE A 64 2.84 -10.13 13.29
C ILE A 64 2.01 -11.37 12.94
N TRP A 65 2.61 -12.56 12.88
CA TRP A 65 1.86 -13.80 12.70
C TRP A 65 0.84 -14.03 13.82
N ARG A 66 1.22 -13.82 15.08
CA ARG A 66 0.32 -13.98 16.23
C ARG A 66 -0.86 -13.00 16.16
N SER A 67 -0.64 -11.79 15.64
CA SER A 67 -1.67 -10.76 15.48
C SER A 67 -2.50 -10.87 14.18
N ARG A 68 -2.29 -11.88 13.34
CA ARG A 68 -2.97 -12.00 12.03
C ARG A 68 -4.50 -11.92 12.11
N GLU A 69 -5.11 -12.55 13.12
CA GLU A 69 -6.56 -12.55 13.32
C GLU A 69 -7.07 -11.16 13.73
N ASP A 70 -6.29 -10.42 14.52
CA ASP A 70 -6.61 -9.04 14.87
C ASP A 70 -6.48 -8.10 13.67
N ILE A 71 -5.52 -8.36 12.76
CA ILE A 71 -5.39 -7.59 11.52
C ILE A 71 -6.59 -7.86 10.59
N LEU A 72 -6.95 -9.14 10.40
CA LEU A 72 -8.12 -9.54 9.61
C LEU A 72 -9.42 -8.97 10.18
N SER A 73 -9.55 -8.95 11.51
CA SER A 73 -10.73 -8.46 12.21
C SER A 73 -10.66 -6.99 12.59
N ASN A 74 -9.74 -6.20 12.01
CA ASN A 74 -9.55 -4.75 12.18
C ASN A 74 -9.22 -4.24 13.61
N LYS A 75 -8.84 -5.13 14.51
CA LYS A 75 -8.50 -4.83 15.91
C LYS A 75 -7.04 -4.48 16.14
N TYR A 76 -6.16 -4.80 15.17
CA TYR A 76 -4.73 -4.57 15.34
C TYR A 76 -4.35 -3.09 15.12
N GLU A 77 -3.68 -2.50 16.11
CA GLU A 77 -3.20 -1.11 16.07
C GLU A 77 -1.71 -1.06 15.74
N TRP A 78 -1.37 -0.99 14.45
CA TRP A 78 0.01 -0.99 13.96
C TRP A 78 0.87 0.16 14.53
N ASN A 79 0.26 1.25 14.99
CA ASN A 79 0.95 2.44 15.52
C ASN A 79 1.31 2.34 17.02
N LYS A 80 0.93 1.26 17.70
CA LYS A 80 1.22 1.01 19.14
C LYS A 80 2.31 -0.04 19.38
N SER A 81 2.90 -0.56 18.31
CA SER A 81 3.90 -1.61 18.40
C SER A 81 5.21 -1.18 19.07
N LYS A 82 5.81 -2.11 19.84
CA LYS A 82 7.09 -1.94 20.53
C LYS A 82 8.28 -1.76 19.57
N TYR A 83 8.14 -2.15 18.30
CA TYR A 83 9.22 -2.09 17.32
C TYR A 83 9.41 -0.69 16.73
N ASN A 84 8.43 0.20 16.91
CA ASN A 84 8.37 1.50 16.22
C ASN A 84 8.52 1.39 14.69
N ALA A 85 8.22 0.21 14.14
CA ALA A 85 8.35 -0.12 12.72
C ALA A 85 7.05 0.20 11.97
N TYR A 86 6.42 1.33 12.33
CA TYR A 86 5.04 1.63 11.99
C TYR A 86 4.73 1.56 10.49
N SER A 87 5.67 2.03 9.65
CA SER A 87 5.49 1.92 8.20
C SER A 87 5.46 0.48 7.73
N TYR A 88 6.34 -0.37 8.27
CA TYR A 88 6.37 -1.79 7.93
C TYR A 88 5.10 -2.49 8.40
N GLU A 89 4.65 -2.23 9.62
CA GLU A 89 3.43 -2.83 10.17
C GLU A 89 2.20 -2.39 9.39
N SER A 90 2.08 -1.09 9.06
CA SER A 90 0.99 -0.58 8.23
C SER A 90 0.94 -1.23 6.84
N LYS A 91 2.11 -1.56 6.25
CA LYS A 91 2.21 -2.25 4.95
C LYS A 91 1.62 -3.65 5.02
N ILE A 92 1.94 -4.40 6.07
CA ILE A 92 1.37 -5.73 6.28
C ILE A 92 -0.13 -5.64 6.56
N CYS A 93 -0.55 -4.70 7.42
CA CYS A 93 -1.96 -4.46 7.72
C CYS A 93 -2.78 -4.11 6.47
N PHE A 94 -2.28 -3.18 5.65
CA PHE A 94 -2.87 -2.79 4.38
C PHE A 94 -3.01 -3.98 3.41
N LEU A 95 -1.99 -4.83 3.32
CA LEU A 95 -2.04 -6.00 2.43
C LEU A 95 -3.01 -7.09 2.92
N ILE A 96 -3.15 -7.29 4.23
CA ILE A 96 -4.04 -8.31 4.82
C ILE A 96 -5.49 -7.81 4.87
N ASN A 97 -5.72 -6.53 5.20
CA ASN A 97 -7.06 -5.97 5.36
C ASN A 97 -7.16 -4.54 4.77
N PRO A 98 -7.11 -4.40 3.43
CA PRO A 98 -7.14 -3.11 2.77
C PRO A 98 -8.46 -2.37 2.95
N LEU A 99 -9.58 -3.07 3.15
CA LEU A 99 -10.89 -2.45 3.40
C LEU A 99 -10.90 -1.60 4.67
N TYR A 100 -10.13 -2.01 5.69
CA TYR A 100 -9.95 -1.21 6.90
C TYR A 100 -8.79 -0.23 6.75
N TYR A 101 -7.56 -0.71 6.53
CA TYR A 101 -6.38 0.14 6.64
C TYR A 101 -6.17 1.12 5.47
N LYS A 102 -6.75 0.84 4.29
CA LYS A 102 -6.91 1.68 3.07
C LYS A 102 -5.70 2.41 2.47
N VAL A 103 -4.77 2.95 3.26
CA VAL A 103 -3.57 3.65 2.81
C VAL A 103 -2.41 3.30 3.73
N ILE A 104 -1.26 3.01 3.13
CA ILE A 104 -0.03 2.68 3.84
C ILE A 104 0.49 3.91 4.60
N TYR A 105 0.88 3.75 5.87
CA TYR A 105 1.57 4.81 6.60
C TYR A 105 3.04 4.88 6.19
N ASP A 106 3.41 5.87 5.40
CA ASP A 106 4.80 6.26 5.17
C ASP A 106 4.94 7.75 4.88
N SER A 107 6.18 8.21 4.70
CA SER A 107 6.45 9.63 4.51
C SER A 107 5.79 10.19 3.25
N GLN A 108 5.71 9.41 2.17
CA GLN A 108 5.17 9.89 0.89
C GLN A 108 3.66 10.01 0.95
N ASN A 109 2.97 8.99 1.46
CA ASN A 109 1.53 9.06 1.67
C ASN A 109 1.17 10.13 2.71
N SER A 110 1.98 10.27 3.76
CA SER A 110 1.74 11.30 4.78
C SER A 110 1.92 12.72 4.25
N GLU A 111 2.88 12.94 3.35
CA GLU A 111 3.10 14.22 2.70
C GLU A 111 1.98 14.54 1.70
N ALA A 112 1.57 13.56 0.89
CA ALA A 112 0.45 13.71 -0.04
C ALA A 112 -0.87 14.02 0.69
N LEU A 113 -1.18 13.29 1.77
CA LEU A 113 -2.39 13.56 2.55
C LEU A 113 -2.34 14.89 3.30
N ALA A 114 -1.15 15.37 3.67
CA ALA A 114 -0.97 16.70 4.27
C ALA A 114 -1.21 17.87 3.29
N GLN A 115 -1.56 17.61 2.03
CA GLN A 115 -2.07 18.62 1.11
C GLN A 115 -3.57 18.87 1.30
N TYR A 116 -4.30 17.87 1.81
CA TYR A 116 -5.74 17.95 2.11
C TYR A 116 -6.01 18.35 3.56
N TYR A 117 -5.04 18.13 4.44
CA TYR A 117 -5.12 18.34 5.88
C TYR A 117 -3.84 19.00 6.39
N GLU A 118 -3.84 19.50 7.63
CA GLU A 118 -2.57 19.78 8.32
C GLU A 118 -1.78 18.48 8.58
N ARG A 119 -0.52 18.62 9.02
CA ARG A 119 0.35 17.48 9.37
C ARG A 119 -0.39 16.46 10.23
N ILE A 120 -0.52 15.24 9.72
CA ILE A 120 -1.31 14.18 10.35
C ILE A 120 -0.48 13.49 11.45
N ASP A 121 -1.00 13.49 12.67
CA ASP A 121 -0.45 12.69 13.76
C ASP A 121 -0.68 11.19 13.49
N ARG A 122 0.32 10.36 13.77
CA ARG A 122 0.26 8.90 13.58
C ARG A 122 -0.93 8.25 14.29
N SER A 123 -1.30 8.73 15.47
CA SER A 123 -2.47 8.27 16.23
C SER A 123 -3.81 8.57 15.54
N LYS A 124 -3.83 9.59 14.69
CA LYS A 124 -5.00 10.03 13.93
C LYS A 124 -5.03 9.47 12.49
N TRP A 125 -3.99 8.75 12.06
CA TRP A 125 -3.84 8.28 10.68
C TRP A 125 -5.10 7.62 10.12
N GLN A 126 -5.62 6.59 10.80
CA GLN A 126 -6.76 5.85 10.30
C GLN A 126 -7.99 6.75 10.14
N LYS A 127 -8.24 7.66 11.10
CA LYS A 127 -9.34 8.62 11.02
C LYS A 127 -9.18 9.57 9.82
N SER A 128 -7.98 10.08 9.59
CA SER A 128 -7.71 10.96 8.44
C SER A 128 -7.86 10.23 7.11
N VAL A 129 -7.45 8.95 7.03
CA VAL A 129 -7.67 8.12 5.84
C VAL A 129 -9.16 7.87 5.61
N GLU A 130 -9.95 7.56 6.64
CA GLU A 130 -11.42 7.44 6.48
C GLU A 130 -12.03 8.73 5.95
N GLN A 131 -11.63 9.88 6.50
CA GLN A 131 -12.10 11.18 6.07
C GLN A 131 -11.72 11.48 4.61
N TYR A 132 -10.50 11.14 4.19
CA TYR A 132 -10.06 11.30 2.80
C TYR A 132 -10.93 10.47 1.85
N TYR A 133 -11.19 9.21 2.21
CA TYR A 133 -12.02 8.32 1.40
C TYR A 133 -13.48 8.81 1.29
N SER A 134 -14.07 9.29 2.39
CA SER A 134 -15.47 9.74 2.39
C SER A 134 -15.66 11.13 1.78
N GLU A 135 -14.82 12.10 2.14
CA GLU A 135 -15.01 13.51 1.80
C GLU A 135 -14.30 13.91 0.51
N THR A 136 -13.15 13.32 0.20
CA THR A 136 -12.37 13.67 -1.01
C THR A 136 -12.65 12.70 -2.15
N LEU A 137 -12.58 11.39 -1.89
CA LEU A 137 -12.78 10.37 -2.93
C LEU A 137 -14.25 9.99 -3.14
N HIS A 138 -15.14 10.39 -2.22
CA HIS A 138 -16.54 9.98 -2.16
C HIS A 138 -16.70 8.46 -2.37
N PHE A 139 -15.87 7.68 -1.66
CA PHE A 139 -15.73 6.25 -1.83
C PHE A 139 -15.72 5.53 -0.49
N ALA A 140 -16.73 4.69 -0.27
CA ALA A 140 -16.86 3.85 0.92
C ALA A 140 -16.70 2.37 0.54
N PRO A 141 -15.48 1.81 0.52
CA PRO A 141 -15.26 0.42 0.14
C PRO A 141 -15.84 -0.54 1.18
N GLN A 142 -16.52 -1.59 0.71
CA GLN A 142 -17.20 -2.58 1.58
C GLN A 142 -16.94 -4.03 1.18
N LYS A 143 -16.44 -4.29 -0.03
CA LYS A 143 -16.31 -5.65 -0.58
C LYS A 143 -14.97 -5.85 -1.30
N GLU A 144 -14.57 -7.10 -1.49
CA GLU A 144 -13.30 -7.47 -2.15
C GLU A 144 -13.12 -6.83 -3.54
N SER A 145 -14.21 -6.65 -4.30
CA SER A 145 -14.13 -5.99 -5.62
C SER A 145 -13.67 -4.52 -5.56
N ASP A 146 -13.74 -3.90 -4.39
CA ASP A 146 -13.34 -2.51 -4.18
C ASP A 146 -11.82 -2.35 -3.96
N ILE A 147 -11.12 -3.46 -3.71
CA ILE A 147 -9.69 -3.46 -3.34
C ILE A 147 -8.80 -2.94 -4.46
N ASP A 148 -9.15 -3.18 -5.72
CA ASP A 148 -8.37 -2.65 -6.85
C ASP A 148 -8.32 -1.12 -6.80
N ARG A 149 -9.48 -0.48 -6.58
CA ARG A 149 -9.54 0.97 -6.40
C ARG A 149 -8.75 1.40 -5.18
N ILE A 150 -8.82 0.69 -4.05
CA ILE A 150 -8.01 1.02 -2.86
C ILE A 150 -6.52 1.01 -3.19
N PHE A 151 -6.03 -0.02 -3.88
CA PHE A 151 -4.61 -0.15 -4.24
C PHE A 151 -4.13 0.96 -5.18
N ARG A 152 -4.98 1.36 -6.13
CA ARG A 152 -4.73 2.48 -7.05
C ARG A 152 -4.74 3.82 -6.32
N GLU A 153 -5.70 4.07 -5.43
CA GLU A 153 -5.74 5.31 -4.65
C GLU A 153 -4.52 5.47 -3.72
N ASP A 154 -4.08 4.39 -3.06
CA ASP A 154 -2.81 4.40 -2.32
C ASP A 154 -1.60 4.70 -3.23
N PHE A 155 -1.57 4.14 -4.45
CA PHE A 155 -0.50 4.44 -5.41
C PHE A 155 -0.50 5.91 -5.85
N LYS A 156 -1.68 6.48 -6.14
CA LYS A 156 -1.82 7.89 -6.56
C LYS A 156 -1.26 8.85 -5.50
N LEU A 157 -1.55 8.60 -4.22
CA LEU A 157 -0.97 9.36 -3.11
C LEU A 157 0.56 9.18 -3.08
N TRP A 158 1.03 7.94 -3.07
CA TRP A 158 2.44 7.58 -2.94
C TRP A 158 3.33 8.08 -4.10
N ALA A 159 2.75 8.23 -5.29
CA ALA A 159 3.43 8.66 -6.52
C ALA A 159 3.03 10.09 -6.97
N SER A 160 2.32 10.86 -6.14
CA SER A 160 1.84 12.21 -6.49
C SER A 160 2.96 13.14 -6.99
N GLY A 161 4.12 13.13 -6.33
CA GLY A 161 5.29 13.92 -6.72
C GLY A 161 6.33 13.19 -7.59
N LYS A 162 5.95 12.12 -8.30
CA LYS A 162 6.90 11.32 -9.10
C LYS A 162 6.51 11.28 -10.58
N GLU A 163 7.52 11.44 -11.44
CA GLU A 163 7.41 11.11 -12.85
C GLU A 163 7.18 9.60 -13.00
N LYS A 164 6.27 9.22 -13.90
CA LYS A 164 5.88 7.83 -14.18
C LYS A 164 6.07 7.52 -15.66
N ILE A 165 6.12 6.23 -15.97
CA ILE A 165 6.15 5.71 -17.33
C ILE A 165 4.72 5.39 -17.77
N TRP A 166 4.34 5.96 -18.91
CA TRP A 166 3.04 5.79 -19.53
C TRP A 166 3.18 5.04 -20.85
N ARG A 167 2.29 4.10 -21.09
CA ARG A 167 2.18 3.36 -22.35
C ARG A 167 0.98 3.87 -23.13
N PHE A 168 1.24 4.30 -24.37
CA PHE A 168 0.22 4.72 -25.34
C PHE A 168 0.19 3.79 -26.54
N ILE A 169 -0.93 3.81 -27.25
CA ILE A 169 -1.07 3.19 -28.58
C ILE A 169 -1.36 4.31 -29.58
N GLU A 170 -0.38 4.63 -30.41
CA GLU A 170 -0.46 5.68 -31.44
C GLU A 170 -0.21 5.04 -32.80
N ASP A 171 -1.15 5.20 -33.74
CA ASP A 171 -1.09 4.59 -35.08
C ASP A 171 -0.76 3.09 -35.08
N GLY A 172 -1.32 2.35 -34.12
CA GLY A 172 -1.11 0.91 -33.95
C GLY A 172 0.26 0.52 -33.37
N LYS A 173 1.09 1.49 -32.98
CA LYS A 173 2.39 1.27 -32.35
C LYS A 173 2.33 1.55 -30.85
N ILE A 174 3.06 0.77 -30.08
CA ILE A 174 3.22 1.01 -28.64
C ILE A 174 4.31 2.06 -28.46
N ILE A 175 3.98 3.14 -27.75
CA ILE A 175 4.90 4.22 -27.40
C ILE A 175 4.97 4.33 -25.89
N TYR A 176 6.18 4.56 -25.38
CA TYR A 176 6.42 4.77 -23.96
C TYR A 176 6.87 6.22 -23.75
N LYS A 177 6.17 6.93 -22.87
CA LYS A 177 6.45 8.32 -22.55
C LYS A 177 6.56 8.50 -21.04
N ARG A 178 7.11 9.63 -20.61
CA ARG A 178 7.23 9.98 -19.19
C ARG A 178 6.47 11.26 -18.88
N GLY A 179 5.89 11.30 -17.69
CA GLY A 179 5.18 12.47 -17.17
C GLY A 179 4.63 12.21 -15.77
N PHE A 180 4.33 13.26 -15.00
CA PHE A 180 3.71 13.12 -13.68
C PHE A 180 2.23 12.75 -13.82
N THR A 181 1.59 13.22 -14.89
CA THR A 181 0.22 12.92 -15.30
C THR A 181 0.16 12.30 -16.69
N GLU A 182 -0.98 11.70 -17.05
CA GLU A 182 -1.23 11.18 -18.40
C GLU A 182 -1.13 12.27 -19.46
N GLU A 183 -1.70 13.45 -19.16
CA GLU A 183 -1.71 14.60 -20.07
C GLU A 183 -0.30 15.13 -20.36
N GLU A 184 0.52 15.31 -19.32
CA GLU A 184 1.92 15.68 -19.49
C GLU A 184 2.68 14.64 -20.32
N ALA A 185 2.49 13.35 -20.01
CA ALA A 185 3.14 12.29 -20.74
C ALA A 185 2.69 12.24 -22.20
N GLN A 186 1.42 12.50 -22.51
CA GLN A 186 0.88 12.52 -23.87
C GLN A 186 1.47 13.67 -24.70
N ASN A 187 1.76 14.81 -24.07
CA ASN A 187 2.28 16.03 -24.70
C ASN A 187 3.81 16.08 -24.84
N ASN A 188 4.53 15.21 -24.13
CA ASN A 188 5.98 14.97 -24.31
C ASN A 188 6.26 14.07 -25.53
#